data_AF-A0A453HAZ3-F1
#
_entry.id   AF-A0A453HAZ3-F1
#
_cell.length_a   1.000
_cell.length_b   1.000
_cell.length_c   1.000
_cell.angle_alpha   90.00
_cell.angle_beta   90.00
_cell.angle_gamma   90.00
#
_symmetry.space_group_name_H-M   'P 1'
#
loop_
_entity.id
_entity.type
_entity.pdbx_description
1 polymer ?
#
loop_
_entity_poly.entity_id
_entity_poly.type
_entity_poly.pdbx_seq_one_letter_code
_entity_poly.pdbx_strand_id
1 'polypeptide(L)' 'MEDAYAKSVAEVLQAFGVDRTKGLSDSQVEQHASLYGKNVLPQEESK' A
#
# COMPACT_ATOMS: atom_id res chain seq x y z
N MET A 1 -0.68 7.16 0.08
CA MET A 1 0.41 8.07 0.53
C MET A 1 0.83 8.81 -0.71
N GLU A 2 0.30 10.01 -0.89
CA GLU A 2 0.32 10.69 -2.20
C GLU A 2 1.64 11.42 -2.49
N ASP A 3 2.42 11.68 -1.44
CA ASP A 3 3.67 12.46 -1.47
C ASP A 3 4.91 11.61 -1.20
N ALA A 4 4.84 10.29 -1.43
CA ALA A 4 5.94 9.35 -1.19
C ALA A 4 7.24 9.72 -1.93
N TYR A 5 7.12 10.36 -3.10
CA TYR A 5 8.26 10.81 -3.91
C TYR A 5 9.11 11.89 -3.24
N ALA A 6 8.54 12.64 -2.28
CA ALA A 6 9.21 13.74 -1.59
C ALA A 6 9.75 13.33 -0.21
N LYS A 7 9.51 12.09 0.23
CA LYS A 7 9.93 11.60 1.56
C LYS A 7 11.10 10.66 1.47
N SER A 8 11.83 10.54 2.59
CA SER A 8 12.92 9.57 2.68
C SER A 8 12.39 8.14 2.73
N VAL A 9 13.23 7.19 2.31
CA VAL A 9 12.91 5.76 2.35
C VAL A 9 12.55 5.31 3.77
N ALA A 10 13.24 5.85 4.79
CA ALA A 10 12.97 5.51 6.19
C ALA A 10 11.56 5.95 6.64
N GLU A 11 11.14 7.15 6.24
CA GLU A 11 9.79 7.67 6.54
C GLU A 11 8.70 6.87 5.84
N VAL A 12 8.92 6.47 4.58
CA VAL A 12 7.98 5.63 3.83
C VAL A 12 7.83 4.27 4.53
N LEU A 13 8.95 3.63 4.88
CA LEU A 13 8.93 2.33 5.57
C LEU A 13 8.25 2.43 6.95
N GLN A 14 8.51 3.50 7.70
CA GLN A 14 7.89 3.73 9.00
C GLN A 14 6.38 4.00 8.87
N ALA A 15 5.96 4.80 7.89
CA ALA A 15 4.55 5.13 7.67
C ALA A 15 3.69 3.90 7.36
N PHE A 16 4.26 2.92 6.62
CA PHE A 16 3.57 1.66 6.33
C PHE A 16 3.90 0.53 7.31
N GLY A 17 4.81 0.75 8.27
CA GLY A 17 5.25 -0.27 9.22
C GLY A 17 5.85 -1.50 8.55
N VAL A 18 6.59 -1.31 7.45
CA VAL A 18 7.14 -2.38 6.62
C VAL A 18 8.61 -2.64 6.95
N ASP A 19 8.96 -3.92 7.09
CA ASP A 19 10.36 -4.33 7.11
C ASP A 19 10.94 -4.28 5.69
N ARG A 20 12.04 -3.56 5.51
CA ARG A 20 12.68 -3.39 4.20
C ARG A 20 13.11 -4.70 3.54
N THR A 21 13.46 -5.71 4.35
CA THR A 21 14.02 -6.98 3.89
C THR A 21 12.97 -8.09 3.82
N LYS A 22 11.95 -8.04 4.66
CA LYS A 22 10.90 -9.06 4.76
C LYS A 22 9.57 -8.66 4.11
N GLY A 23 9.30 -7.36 3.99
CA GLY A 23 8.04 -6.84 3.49
C GLY A 23 6.93 -6.77 4.55
N LEU A 24 5.68 -6.81 4.09
CA LEU A 24 4.47 -6.85 4.91
C LEU A 24 4.19 -8.28 5.41
N SER A 25 3.62 -8.42 6.60
CA SER A 25 3.03 -9.69 7.05
C SER A 25 1.66 -9.92 6.41
N ASP A 26 1.21 -11.18 6.37
CA ASP A 26 -0.09 -11.55 5.81
C ASP A 26 -1.26 -10.78 6.44
N SER A 27 -1.21 -10.56 7.76
CA SER A 27 -2.17 -9.72 8.49
C SER A 27 -2.19 -8.27 8.02
N GLN A 28 -1.03 -7.68 7.72
CA GLN A 28 -0.94 -6.31 7.20
C GLN A 28 -1.45 -6.25 5.76
N VAL A 29 -1.21 -7.29 4.96
CA VAL A 29 -1.74 -7.40 3.59
C VAL A 29 -3.26 -7.45 3.62
N GLU A 30 -3.88 -8.27 4.47
CA GLU A 30 -5.34 -8.34 4.62
C GLU A 30 -5.94 -7.00 5.06
N GLN A 31 -5.32 -6.37 6.06
CA GLN A 31 -5.76 -5.05 6.54
C GLN A 31 -5.65 -3.99 5.45
N HIS A 32 -4.54 -3.94 4.71
CA HIS A 32 -4.32 -2.96 3.64
C HIS A 32 -5.25 -3.23 2.45
N ALA A 33 -5.51 -4.49 2.10
CA ALA A 33 -6.45 -4.84 1.04
C ALA A 33 -7.89 -4.43 1.38
N SER A 34 -8.27 -4.50 2.66
CA SER A 34 -9.57 -4.01 3.14
C SER A 34 -9.65 -2.48 3.11
N LEU A 35 -8.56 -1.79 3.45
CA LEU A 35 -8.52 -0.32 3.51
C LEU A 35 -8.43 0.34 2.12
N TYR A 36 -7.57 -0.18 1.25
CA TYR A 36 -7.26 0.40 -0.07
C TYR A 36 -8.01 -0.28 -1.22
N GLY A 37 -8.60 -1.44 -0.98
CA GLY A 37 -9.21 -2.26 -2.02
C GLY A 37 -8.18 -3.03 -2.85
N LYS A 38 -8.67 -3.71 -3.89
CA LYS A 38 -7.81 -4.44 -4.83
C LYS A 38 -7.10 -3.44 -5.74
N ASN A 39 -5.82 -3.69 -6.01
CA ASN A 39 -5.01 -2.91 -6.94
C ASN A 39 -5.39 -3.21 -8.41
N VAL A 40 -6.65 -2.92 -8.76
CA VAL A 40 -7.22 -3.07 -10.09
C VAL A 40 -7.99 -1.81 -10.42
N LEU A 41 -7.89 -1.39 -11.68
CA LEU A 41 -8.77 -0.34 -12.17
C LEU A 41 -10.21 -0.90 -12.22
N PRO A 42 -11.21 -0.13 -11.80
CA PRO A 42 -12.60 -0.53 -11.95
C PRO A 42 -12.89 -0.79 -13.42
N GLN A 43 -13.67 -1.83 -13.72
CA GLN A 43 -14.15 -2.06 -15.08
C GLN A 43 -15.04 -0.88 -15.50
N GLU A 44 -14.77 -0.31 -16.68
CA GLU A 44 -15.69 0.65 -17.29
C GLU A 44 -17.00 -0.05 -17.58
N GLU A 45 -18.10 0.47 -17.05
CA GLU A 45 -19.44 0.04 -17.44
C GLU A 45 -19.60 0.37 -18.93
N SER A 46 -19.58 -0.66 -19.78
CA SER A 46 -19.95 -0.53 -21.18
C SER A 46 -21.45 -0.18 -21.21
N LYS A 47 -21.74 1.12 -21.36
CA LYS A 47 -23.08 1.63 -21.67
C LYS A 47 -23.43 1.41 -23.14
#